data_AF-A0AAE1A4W7-F1
#
_entry.id   AF-A0AAE1A4W7-F1
#
_cell.length_a   1.000
_cell.length_b   1.000
_cell.length_c   1.000
_cell.angle_alpha   90.00
_cell.angle_beta   90.00
_cell.angle_gamma   90.00
#
_symmetry.space_group_name_H-M   'P 1'
#
loop_
_entity.id
_entity.type
_entity.pdbx_description
1 polymer ?
#
loop_
_entity_poly.entity_id
_entity_poly.type
_entity_poly.pdbx_seq_one_letter_code
_entity_poly.pdbx_strand_id
1 'polypeptide(L)'
;MKSYRSRYSHWSYGLFTNGGCFEKTKLNSIREIMSLTLRKDKEMMNAAEKKTTVEAVFLQYDKQGIGELTPIQMQTLHGDMRIGGISFPQVLASMKYICATKNCTPGELFDLLQEMDRRYFLLQGFRWDFSFFDKLQSDAITVEQAKWMMQSVHGRYFSPGRWSNFIKSRAVPTSGIAFAEIEVMLCDIPSKQSLEEEEKEKERILKQKRQRQEEKERQLLLERQRRKQEAEEARKRRQADREKAEHERIQREKEEALPEQMKIDEQKEAEARLKKKEEKEEQERLLRFEEEERRQKEEDESYKDAEIHKEAAERAVKETDDELARLNEQKEGADANRKKQLEDEERRLRGVRRDHHHRRIRYQLKVAIKSRDRYQLEYSVTEFKEAKLSDDDMDLAKATRLLQQMAAKDGLNKAMSKREISDLERAMTFVRKNGFETALSREMLAAQHLLNRLRRLERIRHEILELKQATVAEIRSYQSPPPIVHTVMTATFLLLGHKERETKDWKEVQALVGKTGKESLKRRCLELDASTLQDTIARRAQKLLGKLELDEVRDISAGAATFFVWATAMIEETLSTETSDFEEGEGNNQP
;
A
#
# COMPACT_ATOMS: atom_id res chain seq x y z
N MET A 1 0.31 0.95 -13.80
CA MET A 1 0.87 0.20 -14.94
C MET A 1 -0.14 -0.26 -15.99
N LYS A 2 -1.26 -0.97 -15.68
CA LYS A 2 -2.22 -1.41 -16.74
C LYS A 2 -2.96 -0.29 -17.48
N SER A 3 -3.11 0.91 -16.90
CA SER A 3 -3.73 2.09 -17.55
C SER A 3 -2.86 2.76 -18.63
N TYR A 4 -1.54 2.48 -18.67
CA TYR A 4 -0.62 3.11 -19.63
C TYR A 4 -0.46 2.34 -20.95
N ARG A 5 -0.85 1.05 -21.03
CA ARG A 5 -0.70 0.23 -22.24
C ARG A 5 -1.77 0.48 -23.33
N SER A 6 -2.92 1.08 -23.01
CA SER A 6 -4.04 1.19 -23.97
C SER A 6 -3.95 2.40 -24.91
N ARG A 7 -3.11 3.40 -24.62
CA ARG A 7 -3.17 4.72 -25.31
C ARG A 7 -2.37 4.88 -26.61
N TYR A 8 -1.60 3.88 -27.08
CA TYR A 8 -0.64 4.07 -28.19
C TYR A 8 -0.98 3.37 -29.53
N SER A 9 -2.25 3.06 -29.79
CA SER A 9 -2.65 2.28 -30.99
C SER A 9 -3.07 3.10 -32.22
N HIS A 10 -2.96 4.43 -32.22
CA HIS A 10 -3.38 5.28 -33.37
C HIS A 10 -2.36 6.38 -33.69
N TRP A 11 -1.35 6.06 -34.50
CA TRP A 11 -0.56 7.05 -35.25
C TRP A 11 -0.46 6.56 -36.70
N SER A 12 -1.25 7.20 -37.58
CA SER A 12 -1.27 6.97 -39.03
C SER A 12 -0.25 7.87 -39.73
N TYR A 13 0.57 7.27 -40.60
CA TYR A 13 1.65 7.90 -41.36
C TYR A 13 1.13 8.82 -42.49
N GLY A 14 1.63 10.06 -42.55
CA GLY A 14 1.64 10.88 -43.76
C GLY A 14 3.06 10.91 -44.33
N LEU A 15 3.23 10.51 -45.59
CA LEU A 15 4.53 10.45 -46.28
C LEU A 15 4.63 11.54 -47.37
N PHE A 16 5.73 12.29 -47.32
CA PHE A 16 6.30 13.06 -48.42
C PHE A 16 7.20 12.16 -49.27
N THR A 17 7.19 12.35 -50.60
CA THR A 17 8.13 11.71 -51.54
C THR A 17 8.99 12.78 -52.22
N ASN A 18 10.32 12.70 -52.10
CA ASN A 18 11.32 13.06 -53.12
C ASN A 18 12.75 12.82 -52.57
N GLY A 19 13.55 11.99 -53.26
CA GLY A 19 14.96 11.68 -52.96
C GLY A 19 15.51 10.60 -53.90
N GLY A 20 16.80 10.65 -54.27
CA GLY A 20 17.36 10.12 -55.51
C GLY A 20 17.74 8.63 -55.52
N CYS A 21 18.16 8.13 -56.69
CA CYS A 21 18.28 6.69 -56.99
C CYS A 21 19.33 5.91 -56.14
N PHE A 22 20.28 6.57 -55.49
CA PHE A 22 21.27 5.91 -54.62
C PHE A 22 20.76 5.66 -53.19
N GLU A 23 19.71 6.39 -52.76
CA GLU A 23 19.06 6.19 -51.46
C GLU A 23 18.09 4.99 -51.46
N LYS A 24 17.64 4.54 -52.62
CA LYS A 24 16.59 3.51 -52.72
C LYS A 24 17.02 2.17 -52.11
N THR A 25 18.26 1.74 -52.33
CA THR A 25 18.76 0.46 -51.81
C THR A 25 18.93 0.51 -50.28
N LYS A 26 19.46 1.62 -49.76
CA LYS A 26 19.61 1.87 -48.32
C LYS A 26 18.24 1.91 -47.63
N LEU A 27 17.27 2.64 -48.21
CA LEU A 27 15.91 2.74 -47.70
C LEU A 27 15.15 1.41 -47.74
N ASN A 28 15.39 0.56 -48.75
CA ASN A 28 14.70 -0.72 -48.86
C ASN A 28 15.12 -1.70 -47.76
N SER A 29 16.42 -1.85 -47.47
CA SER A 29 16.90 -2.72 -46.37
C SER A 29 16.45 -2.22 -45.00
N ILE A 30 16.47 -0.91 -44.77
CA ILE A 30 15.96 -0.27 -43.54
C ILE A 30 14.45 -0.52 -43.40
N ARG A 31 13.68 -0.38 -44.48
CA ARG A 31 12.24 -0.60 -44.49
C ARG A 31 11.87 -2.05 -44.23
N GLU A 32 12.65 -3.01 -44.73
CA GLU A 32 12.51 -4.42 -44.39
C GLU A 32 12.74 -4.67 -42.90
N ILE A 33 13.81 -4.12 -42.30
CA ILE A 33 14.05 -4.26 -40.86
C ILE A 33 12.94 -3.61 -40.02
N MET A 34 12.44 -2.44 -40.40
CA MET A 34 11.29 -1.83 -39.72
C MET A 34 10.02 -2.70 -39.82
N SER A 35 9.84 -3.40 -40.94
CA SER A 35 8.73 -4.36 -41.09
C SER A 35 8.91 -5.58 -40.17
N LEU A 36 10.17 -5.98 -39.90
CA LEU A 36 10.52 -7.06 -38.97
C LEU A 36 10.25 -6.69 -37.51
N THR A 37 10.47 -5.43 -37.09
CA THR A 37 10.20 -4.98 -35.71
C THR A 37 8.72 -4.69 -35.42
N LEU A 38 7.90 -4.40 -36.45
CA LEU A 38 6.51 -3.93 -36.27
C LEU A 38 5.41 -4.98 -36.53
N ARG A 39 5.71 -6.13 -37.17
CA ARG A 39 4.68 -7.15 -37.47
C ARG A 39 4.55 -8.20 -36.36
N LYS A 40 3.33 -8.34 -35.83
CA LYS A 40 2.90 -9.47 -34.97
C LYS A 40 2.50 -10.73 -35.76
N ASP A 41 2.46 -10.65 -37.09
CA ASP A 41 2.09 -11.78 -37.94
C ASP A 41 3.28 -12.74 -38.03
N LYS A 42 3.14 -13.82 -37.26
CA LYS A 42 4.12 -14.87 -36.98
C LYS A 42 4.40 -15.79 -38.18
N GLU A 43 3.92 -15.45 -39.38
CA GLU A 43 4.08 -16.30 -40.56
C GLU A 43 5.41 -16.04 -41.27
N MET A 44 6.39 -16.89 -40.91
CA MET A 44 7.46 -17.44 -41.76
C MET A 44 8.27 -16.47 -42.64
N MET A 45 9.03 -15.54 -42.05
CA MET A 45 10.37 -15.27 -42.60
C MET A 45 11.36 -16.26 -41.99
N ASN A 46 12.14 -16.94 -42.84
CA ASN A 46 13.15 -17.89 -42.41
C ASN A 46 14.20 -17.16 -41.55
N ALA A 47 14.64 -17.77 -40.45
CA ALA A 47 15.70 -17.22 -39.60
C ALA A 47 16.97 -16.88 -40.41
N ALA A 48 17.22 -17.63 -41.50
CA ALA A 48 18.30 -17.35 -42.45
C ALA A 48 18.14 -16.00 -43.16
N GLU A 49 16.94 -15.66 -43.66
CA GLU A 49 16.69 -14.40 -44.37
C GLU A 49 16.84 -13.21 -43.44
N LYS A 50 16.33 -13.31 -42.20
CA LYS A 50 16.51 -12.28 -41.18
C LYS A 50 17.99 -12.01 -40.89
N LYS A 51 18.78 -13.09 -40.76
CA LYS A 51 20.22 -13.00 -40.54
C LYS A 51 20.92 -12.28 -41.71
N THR A 52 20.60 -12.66 -42.94
CA THR A 52 21.17 -12.03 -44.15
C THR A 52 20.84 -10.53 -44.23
N THR A 53 19.58 -10.13 -43.95
CA THR A 53 19.19 -8.72 -43.98
C THR A 53 19.91 -7.91 -42.90
N VAL A 54 20.04 -8.45 -41.69
CA VAL A 54 20.75 -7.78 -40.58
C VAL A 54 22.24 -7.62 -40.90
N GLU A 55 22.88 -8.66 -41.46
CA GLU A 55 24.28 -8.60 -41.90
C GLU A 55 24.49 -7.57 -43.01
N ALA A 56 23.58 -7.49 -43.99
CA ALA A 56 23.66 -6.51 -45.05
C ALA A 56 23.55 -5.07 -44.52
N VAL A 57 22.67 -4.82 -43.56
CA VAL A 57 22.57 -3.50 -42.90
C VAL A 57 23.79 -3.22 -42.04
N PHE A 58 24.33 -4.20 -41.32
CA PHE A 58 25.56 -4.03 -40.55
C PHE A 58 26.71 -3.51 -41.44
N LEU A 59 26.96 -4.18 -42.57
CA LEU A 59 28.05 -3.85 -43.48
C LEU A 59 27.92 -2.46 -44.10
N GLN A 60 26.69 -1.93 -44.25
CA GLN A 60 26.48 -0.57 -44.75
C GLN A 60 27.00 0.51 -43.79
N TYR A 61 27.02 0.23 -42.48
CA TYR A 61 27.42 1.19 -41.45
C TYR A 61 28.83 0.92 -40.91
N ASP A 62 29.37 -0.30 -41.08
CA ASP A 62 30.77 -0.64 -40.81
C ASP A 62 31.68 -0.18 -41.95
N LYS A 63 31.80 1.13 -42.12
CA LYS A 63 32.60 1.76 -43.18
C LYS A 63 34.09 1.41 -43.11
N GLN A 64 34.58 0.99 -41.94
CA GLN A 64 35.98 0.69 -41.72
C GLN A 64 36.29 -0.80 -41.89
N GLY A 65 35.26 -1.65 -42.01
CA GLY A 65 35.43 -3.10 -42.15
C GLY A 65 36.06 -3.74 -40.91
N ILE A 66 35.86 -3.15 -39.73
CA ILE A 66 36.45 -3.63 -38.48
C ILE A 66 35.68 -4.85 -37.95
N GLY A 67 34.44 -5.04 -38.41
CA GLY A 67 33.52 -6.06 -37.91
C GLY A 67 32.76 -5.63 -36.66
N GLU A 68 32.79 -4.34 -36.32
CA GLU A 68 32.12 -3.78 -35.13
C GLU A 68 31.52 -2.40 -35.44
N LEU A 69 30.34 -2.09 -34.88
CA LEU A 69 29.73 -0.76 -34.95
C LEU A 69 29.94 0.00 -33.63
N THR A 70 30.52 1.20 -33.75
CA THR A 70 30.66 2.15 -32.63
C THR A 70 29.31 2.73 -32.22
N PRO A 71 29.18 3.29 -31.00
CA PRO A 71 27.97 3.97 -30.57
C PRO A 71 27.51 5.10 -31.51
N ILE A 72 28.44 5.82 -32.15
CA ILE A 72 28.12 6.91 -33.09
C ILE A 72 27.51 6.35 -34.39
N GLN A 73 28.08 5.26 -34.91
CA GLN A 73 27.51 4.56 -36.07
C GLN A 73 26.12 4.00 -35.75
N MET A 74 25.94 3.43 -34.56
CA MET A 74 24.64 2.93 -34.10
C MET A 74 23.60 4.04 -33.94
N GLN A 75 23.99 5.21 -33.43
CA GLN A 75 23.08 6.36 -33.36
C GLN A 75 22.63 6.79 -34.76
N THR A 76 23.55 6.82 -35.71
CA THR A 76 23.27 7.20 -37.10
C THR A 76 22.34 6.18 -37.76
N LEU A 77 22.63 4.88 -37.60
CA LEU A 77 21.79 3.79 -38.08
C LEU A 77 20.35 3.90 -37.56
N HIS A 78 20.19 4.12 -36.26
CA HIS A 78 18.86 4.23 -35.65
C HIS A 78 18.13 5.52 -36.08
N GLY A 79 18.85 6.64 -36.22
CA GLY A 79 18.30 7.89 -36.76
C GLY A 79 17.83 7.77 -38.21
N ASP A 80 18.47 6.94 -39.02
CA ASP A 80 18.05 6.63 -40.39
C ASP A 80 16.80 5.72 -40.41
N MET A 81 16.61 4.88 -39.38
CA MET A 81 15.42 4.01 -39.22
C MET A 81 14.22 4.73 -38.62
N ARG A 82 14.42 5.64 -37.66
CA ARG A 82 13.37 6.31 -36.89
C ARG A 82 13.57 7.81 -36.95
N ILE A 83 12.51 8.53 -37.33
CA ILE A 83 12.53 10.01 -37.36
C ILE A 83 12.92 10.54 -35.98
N GLY A 84 14.02 11.29 -35.91
CA GLY A 84 14.56 11.89 -34.69
C GLY A 84 15.43 10.95 -33.84
N GLY A 85 15.45 9.64 -34.11
CA GLY A 85 16.25 8.65 -33.39
C GLY A 85 16.09 8.67 -31.87
N ILE A 86 17.10 8.15 -31.18
CA ILE A 86 17.27 8.30 -29.72
C ILE A 86 18.56 9.06 -29.40
N SER A 87 18.62 9.63 -28.19
CA SER A 87 19.80 10.37 -27.73
C SER A 87 21.02 9.47 -27.58
N PHE A 88 22.22 10.04 -27.69
CA PHE A 88 23.46 9.28 -27.56
C PHE A 88 23.59 8.54 -26.20
N PRO A 89 23.19 9.13 -25.06
CA PRO A 89 23.12 8.39 -23.79
C PRO A 89 22.23 7.14 -23.85
N GLN A 90 21.11 7.19 -24.57
CA GLN A 90 20.23 6.03 -24.75
C GLN A 90 20.84 4.97 -25.64
N VAL A 91 21.60 5.36 -26.67
CA VAL A 91 22.38 4.41 -27.49
C VAL A 91 23.39 3.68 -26.61
N LEU A 92 24.17 4.41 -25.81
CA LEU A 92 25.15 3.82 -24.89
C LEU A 92 24.50 2.88 -23.87
N ALA A 93 23.34 3.27 -23.31
CA ALA A 93 22.60 2.43 -22.37
C ALA A 93 22.05 1.16 -23.05
N SER A 94 21.57 1.25 -24.29
CA SER A 94 21.13 0.09 -25.09
C SER A 94 22.27 -0.87 -25.36
N MET A 95 23.44 -0.34 -25.78
CA MET A 95 24.64 -1.13 -26.03
C MET A 95 25.15 -1.79 -24.76
N LYS A 96 25.18 -1.07 -23.63
CA LYS A 96 25.55 -1.66 -22.34
C LYS A 96 24.61 -2.78 -21.91
N TYR A 97 23.34 -2.71 -22.31
CA TYR A 97 22.32 -3.70 -21.96
C TYR A 97 22.43 -4.98 -22.82
N ILE A 98 22.75 -4.85 -24.11
CA ILE A 98 22.76 -5.96 -25.07
C ILE A 98 24.17 -6.46 -25.39
N CYS A 99 25.11 -5.57 -25.70
CA CYS A 99 26.42 -5.93 -26.23
C CYS A 99 27.36 -6.40 -25.13
N ALA A 100 28.17 -7.41 -25.44
CA ALA A 100 29.22 -7.90 -24.55
C ALA A 100 30.39 -6.91 -24.41
N THR A 101 30.62 -6.07 -25.43
CA THR A 101 31.69 -5.06 -25.45
C THR A 101 31.14 -3.65 -25.62
N LYS A 102 32.02 -2.65 -25.72
CA LYS A 102 31.63 -1.25 -25.96
C LYS A 102 31.13 -1.01 -27.40
N ASN A 103 31.38 -1.93 -28.32
CA ASN A 103 30.94 -1.89 -29.70
C ASN A 103 29.95 -3.03 -29.98
N CYS A 104 29.14 -2.88 -31.03
CA CYS A 104 28.16 -3.89 -31.42
C CYS A 104 28.75 -4.80 -32.51
N THR A 105 28.70 -6.10 -32.29
CA THR A 105 29.04 -7.11 -33.32
C THR A 105 27.83 -7.43 -34.21
N PRO A 106 28.00 -8.07 -35.38
CA PRO A 106 26.88 -8.41 -36.27
C PRO A 106 25.83 -9.29 -35.63
N GLY A 107 26.24 -10.21 -34.74
CA GLY A 107 25.34 -11.13 -34.04
C GLY A 107 24.45 -10.44 -33.01
N GLU A 108 24.88 -9.31 -32.46
CA GLU A 108 24.16 -8.55 -31.43
C GLU A 108 23.25 -7.46 -32.03
N LEU A 109 23.46 -7.10 -33.31
CA LEU A 109 22.82 -5.94 -33.93
C LEU A 109 21.29 -5.99 -33.87
N PHE A 110 20.70 -7.16 -34.12
CA PHE A 110 19.25 -7.30 -34.13
C PHE A 110 18.62 -7.05 -32.75
N ASP A 111 19.20 -7.64 -31.71
CA ASP A 111 18.73 -7.47 -30.33
C ASP A 111 18.97 -6.03 -29.84
N LEU A 112 20.09 -5.42 -30.24
CA LEU A 112 20.38 -4.02 -29.95
C LEU A 112 19.35 -3.10 -30.60
N LEU A 113 19.02 -3.31 -31.88
CA LEU A 113 18.00 -2.54 -32.57
C LEU A 113 16.61 -2.69 -31.94
N GLN A 114 16.26 -3.89 -31.47
CA GLN A 114 15.01 -4.08 -30.72
C GLN A 114 14.98 -3.31 -29.40
N GLU A 115 16.09 -3.32 -28.66
CA GLU A 115 16.20 -2.56 -27.40
C GLU A 115 16.14 -1.05 -27.65
N MET A 116 16.81 -0.56 -28.70
CA MET A 116 16.75 0.84 -29.11
C MET A 116 15.34 1.26 -29.53
N ASP A 117 14.62 0.42 -30.29
CA ASP A 117 13.22 0.66 -30.65
C ASP A 117 12.30 0.64 -29.42
N ARG A 118 12.49 -0.29 -28.50
CA ARG A 118 11.76 -0.32 -27.22
C ARG A 118 11.92 1.01 -26.48
N ARG A 119 13.16 1.49 -26.35
CA ARG A 119 13.46 2.78 -25.70
C ARG A 119 12.87 3.96 -26.46
N TYR A 120 12.96 3.97 -27.79
CA TYR A 120 12.37 5.01 -28.63
C TYR A 120 10.88 5.18 -28.34
N PHE A 121 10.10 4.09 -28.38
CA PHE A 121 8.64 4.17 -28.13
C PHE A 121 8.30 4.58 -26.70
N LEU A 122 9.08 4.13 -25.71
CA LEU A 122 8.92 4.57 -24.33
C LEU A 122 9.19 6.08 -24.17
N LEU A 123 10.26 6.57 -24.79
CA LEU A 123 10.64 7.99 -24.72
C LEU A 123 9.59 8.91 -25.31
N GLN A 124 8.93 8.52 -26.41
CA GLN A 124 7.83 9.31 -26.96
C GLN A 124 6.69 9.47 -25.95
N GLY A 125 6.38 8.41 -25.21
CA GLY A 125 5.40 8.48 -24.12
C GLY A 125 5.87 9.35 -22.95
N PHE A 126 7.11 9.15 -22.52
CA PHE A 126 7.67 9.90 -21.39
C PHE A 126 7.84 11.39 -21.68
N ARG A 127 8.15 11.78 -22.92
CA ARG A 127 8.22 13.21 -23.30
C ARG A 127 6.87 13.89 -23.13
N TRP A 128 5.79 13.19 -23.48
CA TRP A 128 4.44 13.70 -23.29
C TRP A 128 4.06 13.79 -21.81
N ASP A 129 4.40 12.77 -21.01
CA ASP A 129 4.21 12.82 -19.56
C ASP A 129 5.05 13.93 -18.91
N PHE A 130 6.28 14.17 -19.38
CA PHE A 130 7.15 15.22 -18.86
C PHE A 130 6.60 16.63 -19.17
N SER A 131 6.12 16.86 -20.40
CA SER A 131 5.54 18.16 -20.78
C SER A 131 4.26 18.49 -20.00
N PHE A 132 3.55 17.48 -19.50
CA PHE A 132 2.43 17.69 -18.57
C PHE A 132 2.88 18.28 -17.23
N PHE A 133 4.07 17.91 -16.75
CA PHE A 133 4.65 18.45 -15.52
C PHE A 133 5.32 19.81 -15.74
N ASP A 134 5.98 20.02 -16.88
CA ASP A 134 6.65 21.26 -17.26
C ASP A 134 5.69 22.29 -17.88
N LYS A 135 4.74 22.76 -17.05
CA LYS A 135 3.73 23.75 -17.49
C LYS A 135 4.33 25.07 -17.96
N LEU A 136 5.55 25.39 -17.53
CA LEU A 136 6.25 26.63 -17.86
C LEU A 136 7.13 26.50 -19.11
N GLN A 137 7.20 25.30 -19.73
CA GLN A 137 8.07 25.01 -20.87
C GLN A 137 9.53 25.42 -20.59
N SER A 138 9.98 25.16 -19.37
CA SER A 138 11.32 25.48 -18.90
C SER A 138 12.34 24.36 -19.19
N ASP A 139 11.89 23.28 -19.83
CA ASP A 139 12.59 22.01 -20.03
C ASP A 139 13.05 21.35 -18.72
N ALA A 140 12.47 21.75 -17.59
CA ALA A 140 12.81 21.28 -16.26
C ALA A 140 11.57 21.13 -15.37
N ILE A 141 11.56 20.08 -14.55
CA ILE A 141 10.49 19.83 -13.55
C ILE A 141 11.09 19.77 -12.14
N THR A 142 10.26 19.91 -11.11
CA THR A 142 10.79 19.84 -9.74
C THR A 142 11.28 18.44 -9.39
N VAL A 143 12.18 18.34 -8.41
CA VAL A 143 12.72 17.05 -7.93
C VAL A 143 11.60 16.10 -7.50
N GLU A 144 10.54 16.63 -6.88
CA GLU A 144 9.39 15.84 -6.44
C GLU A 144 8.55 15.33 -7.62
N GLN A 145 8.31 16.17 -8.63
CA GLN A 145 7.60 15.78 -9.85
C GLN A 145 8.36 14.70 -10.61
N ALA A 146 9.67 14.85 -10.78
CA ALA A 146 10.50 13.85 -11.44
C ALA A 146 10.53 12.53 -10.66
N LYS A 147 10.60 12.59 -9.32
CA LYS A 147 10.51 11.40 -8.46
C LYS A 147 9.17 10.68 -8.65
N TRP A 148 8.08 11.44 -8.66
CA TRP A 148 6.74 10.88 -8.86
C TRP A 148 6.60 10.24 -10.23
N MET A 149 7.14 10.88 -11.28
CA MET A 149 7.17 10.34 -12.64
C MET A 149 7.94 9.02 -12.68
N MET A 150 9.14 8.98 -12.08
CA MET A 150 9.97 7.77 -11.98
C MET A 150 9.25 6.64 -11.22
N GLN A 151 8.61 6.96 -10.10
CA GLN A 151 7.80 6.01 -9.32
C GLN A 151 6.61 5.47 -10.12
N SER A 152 5.97 6.32 -10.93
CA SER A 152 4.83 5.93 -11.75
C SER A 152 5.24 5.00 -12.89
N VAL A 153 6.40 5.27 -13.51
CA VAL A 153 6.95 4.48 -14.61
C VAL A 153 7.51 3.14 -14.10
N HIS A 154 8.33 3.13 -13.04
CA HIS A 154 8.94 1.91 -12.51
C HIS A 154 7.96 1.10 -11.63
N GLY A 155 6.93 1.73 -11.06
CA GLY A 155 5.95 1.09 -10.21
C GLY A 155 6.60 0.39 -9.01
N ARG A 156 6.31 -0.91 -8.84
CA ARG A 156 6.91 -1.73 -7.77
C ARG A 156 8.41 -1.93 -7.91
N TYR A 157 8.99 -1.60 -9.07
CA TYR A 157 10.42 -1.73 -9.33
C TYR A 157 11.20 -0.44 -9.09
N PHE A 158 10.54 0.61 -8.60
CA PHE A 158 11.23 1.85 -8.26
C PHE A 158 12.25 1.60 -7.14
N SER A 159 13.51 1.95 -7.37
CA SER A 159 14.57 1.90 -6.36
C SER A 159 14.74 3.28 -5.71
N PRO A 160 14.36 3.45 -4.42
CA PRO A 160 14.62 4.70 -3.70
C PRO A 160 16.12 5.00 -3.57
N GLY A 161 16.95 3.95 -3.47
CA GLY A 161 18.40 4.09 -3.33
C GLY A 161 19.04 4.67 -4.59
N ARG A 162 18.69 4.13 -5.76
CA ARG A 162 19.16 4.68 -7.06
C ARG A 162 18.70 6.12 -7.25
N TRP A 163 17.44 6.43 -6.93
CA TRP A 163 16.94 7.81 -7.00
C TRP A 163 17.73 8.76 -6.09
N SER A 164 17.95 8.38 -4.82
CA SER A 164 18.74 9.20 -3.90
C SER A 164 20.18 9.38 -4.36
N ASN A 165 20.80 8.34 -4.92
CA ASN A 165 22.16 8.43 -5.45
C ASN A 165 22.23 9.34 -6.68
N PHE A 166 21.24 9.26 -7.58
CA PHE A 166 21.09 10.18 -8.71
C PHE A 166 21.05 11.63 -8.21
N ILE A 167 20.16 11.97 -7.27
CA ILE A 167 20.06 13.33 -6.73
C ILE A 167 21.36 13.81 -6.09
N LYS A 168 22.05 12.94 -5.33
CA LYS A 168 23.35 13.27 -4.71
C LYS A 168 24.47 13.47 -5.73
N SER A 169 24.38 12.83 -6.89
CA SER A 169 25.40 12.93 -7.95
C SER A 169 25.27 14.19 -8.81
N ARG A 170 24.14 14.91 -8.71
CA ARG A 170 23.92 16.17 -9.43
C ARG A 170 24.75 17.29 -8.82
N ALA A 171 25.26 18.18 -9.66
CA ALA A 171 26.03 19.34 -9.22
C ALA A 171 25.22 20.26 -8.29
N VAL A 172 23.91 20.40 -8.54
CA VAL A 172 22.97 21.15 -7.69
C VAL A 172 21.78 20.25 -7.37
N PRO A 173 21.75 19.59 -6.20
CA PRO A 173 20.69 18.63 -5.87
C PRO A 173 19.27 19.22 -5.85
N THR A 174 19.15 20.53 -5.62
CA THR A 174 17.86 21.24 -5.47
C THR A 174 17.35 21.89 -6.76
N SER A 175 18.14 21.94 -7.84
CA SER A 175 17.68 22.52 -9.10
C SER A 175 16.63 21.64 -9.77
N GLY A 176 15.82 22.25 -10.65
CA GLY A 176 14.91 21.51 -11.52
C GLY A 176 15.65 20.46 -12.34
N ILE A 177 14.96 19.37 -12.67
CA ILE A 177 15.50 18.21 -13.39
C ILE A 177 15.05 18.28 -14.84
N ALA A 178 16.00 18.32 -15.77
CA ALA A 178 15.70 18.29 -17.19
C ALA A 178 15.39 16.87 -17.67
N PHE A 179 14.58 16.74 -18.72
CA PHE A 179 14.22 15.42 -19.28
C PHE A 179 15.46 14.61 -19.68
N ALA A 180 16.45 15.26 -20.29
CA ALA A 180 17.71 14.64 -20.70
C ALA A 180 18.51 14.04 -19.52
N GLU A 181 18.34 14.55 -18.29
CA GLU A 181 19.02 14.00 -17.10
C GLU A 181 18.42 12.67 -16.65
N ILE A 182 17.12 12.44 -16.91
CA ILE A 182 16.38 11.28 -16.39
C ILE A 182 15.92 10.30 -17.47
N GLU A 183 16.01 10.64 -18.74
CA GLU A 183 15.48 9.83 -19.84
C GLU A 183 16.01 8.40 -19.83
N VAL A 184 17.31 8.21 -19.54
CA VAL A 184 17.93 6.88 -19.47
C VAL A 184 17.36 6.10 -18.28
N MET A 185 17.26 6.73 -17.11
CA MET A 185 16.70 6.08 -15.92
C MET A 185 15.23 5.69 -16.09
N LEU A 186 14.43 6.50 -16.81
CA LEU A 186 13.04 6.17 -17.11
C LEU A 186 12.92 4.88 -17.94
N CYS A 187 13.88 4.64 -18.85
CA CYS A 187 13.93 3.44 -19.69
C CYS A 187 14.58 2.22 -19.01
N ASP A 188 15.47 2.44 -18.04
CA ASP A 188 16.20 1.42 -17.27
C ASP A 188 15.38 0.92 -16.08
N ILE A 189 14.27 0.22 -16.36
CA ILE A 189 13.43 -0.37 -15.31
C ILE A 189 14.27 -1.45 -14.57
N PRO A 190 14.50 -1.31 -13.26
CA PRO A 190 15.27 -2.31 -12.51
C PRO A 190 14.61 -3.69 -12.58
N SER A 191 15.42 -4.73 -12.75
CA SER A 191 14.94 -6.11 -12.64
C SER A 191 14.60 -6.44 -11.18
N LYS A 192 13.69 -7.41 -10.98
CA LYS A 192 13.36 -7.90 -9.64
C LYS A 192 14.60 -8.36 -8.87
N GLN A 193 15.50 -9.08 -9.56
CA GLN A 193 16.76 -9.57 -8.99
C GLN A 193 17.65 -8.42 -8.51
N SER A 194 17.77 -7.34 -9.29
CA SER A 194 18.58 -6.19 -8.89
C SER A 194 18.05 -5.49 -7.64
N LEU A 195 16.73 -5.49 -7.43
CA LEU A 195 16.14 -4.92 -6.21
C LEU A 195 16.33 -5.83 -5.01
N GLU A 196 16.18 -7.15 -5.18
CA GLU A 196 16.47 -8.14 -4.14
C GLU A 196 17.94 -8.09 -3.72
N GLU A 197 18.87 -7.86 -4.66
CA GLU A 197 20.29 -7.64 -4.36
C GLU A 197 20.53 -6.33 -3.58
N GLU A 198 19.87 -5.23 -3.99
CA GLU A 198 19.96 -3.95 -3.26
C GLU A 198 19.42 -4.07 -1.84
N GLU A 199 18.33 -4.82 -1.65
CA GLU A 199 17.73 -5.08 -0.35
C GLU A 199 18.63 -5.94 0.53
N LYS A 200 19.21 -7.03 -0.01
CA LYS A 200 20.21 -7.84 0.68
C LYS A 200 21.42 -7.02 1.09
N GLU A 201 21.92 -6.14 0.23
CA GLU A 201 23.06 -5.30 0.57
C GLU A 201 22.71 -4.27 1.67
N LYS A 202 21.51 -3.68 1.65
CA LYS A 202 21.02 -2.83 2.75
C LYS A 202 20.94 -3.61 4.05
N GLU A 203 20.43 -4.83 4.02
CA GLU A 203 20.35 -5.71 5.19
C GLU A 203 21.75 -6.02 5.74
N ARG A 204 22.73 -6.32 4.87
CA ARG A 204 24.14 -6.53 5.26
C ARG A 204 24.74 -5.30 5.92
N ILE A 205 24.53 -4.11 5.34
CA ILE A 205 25.01 -2.85 5.91
C ILE A 205 24.35 -2.58 7.27
N LEU A 206 23.05 -2.84 7.40
CA LEU A 206 22.33 -2.66 8.67
C LEU A 206 22.82 -3.65 9.73
N LYS A 207 23.02 -4.91 9.36
CA LYS A 207 23.58 -5.95 10.22
C LYS A 207 25.00 -5.58 10.68
N GLN A 208 25.83 -5.06 9.78
CA GLN A 208 27.16 -4.58 10.13
C GLN A 208 27.13 -3.36 11.07
N LYS A 209 26.19 -2.43 10.86
CA LYS A 209 25.98 -1.30 11.78
C LYS A 209 25.53 -1.76 13.17
N ARG A 210 24.60 -2.72 13.24
CA ARG A 210 24.17 -3.34 14.51
C ARG A 210 25.32 -4.05 15.21
N GLN A 211 26.11 -4.86 14.50
CA GLN A 211 27.28 -5.53 15.05
C GLN A 211 28.30 -4.52 15.60
N ARG A 212 28.58 -3.44 14.87
CA ARG A 212 29.46 -2.36 15.37
C ARG A 212 28.88 -1.64 16.59
N GLN A 213 27.56 -1.50 16.68
CA GLN A 213 26.90 -0.89 17.83
C GLN A 213 26.95 -1.82 19.04
N GLU A 214 26.63 -3.09 18.87
CA GLU A 214 26.74 -4.13 19.90
C GLU A 214 28.18 -4.30 20.38
N GLU A 215 29.17 -4.25 19.49
CA GLU A 215 30.59 -4.28 19.85
C GLU A 215 30.99 -3.06 20.69
N LYS A 216 30.54 -1.86 20.30
CA LYS A 216 30.74 -0.64 21.09
C LYS A 216 30.09 -0.73 22.47
N GLU A 217 28.87 -1.25 22.55
CA GLU A 217 28.17 -1.46 23.84
C GLU A 217 28.88 -2.50 24.71
N ARG A 218 29.37 -3.60 24.12
CA ARG A 218 30.19 -4.60 24.83
C ARG A 218 31.49 -4.00 25.34
N GLN A 219 32.19 -3.21 24.54
CA GLN A 219 33.40 -2.50 24.95
C GLN A 219 33.11 -1.55 26.12
N LEU A 220 32.02 -0.78 26.04
CA LEU A 220 31.60 0.12 27.12
C LEU A 220 31.25 -0.65 28.41
N LEU A 221 30.60 -1.81 28.29
CA LEU A 221 30.28 -2.66 29.44
C LEU A 221 31.53 -3.25 30.08
N LEU A 222 32.47 -3.74 29.28
CA LEU A 222 33.76 -4.26 29.74
C LEU A 222 34.57 -3.15 30.42
N GLU A 223 34.61 -1.95 29.86
CA GLU A 223 35.27 -0.80 30.49
C GLU A 223 34.60 -0.45 31.83
N ARG A 224 33.26 -0.48 31.90
CA ARG A 224 32.53 -0.26 33.15
C ARG A 224 32.82 -1.35 34.18
N GLN A 225 32.93 -2.60 33.76
CA GLN A 225 33.32 -3.71 34.64
C GLN A 225 34.77 -3.55 35.11
N ARG A 226 35.69 -3.19 34.22
CA ARG A 226 37.09 -2.93 34.56
C ARG A 226 37.20 -1.79 35.56
N ARG A 227 36.48 -0.68 35.37
CA ARG A 227 36.42 0.42 36.36
C ARG A 227 35.82 -0.03 37.70
N LYS A 228 34.82 -0.91 37.68
CA LYS A 228 34.29 -1.51 38.92
C LYS A 228 35.31 -2.41 39.60
N GLN A 229 36.01 -3.26 38.85
CA GLN A 229 37.07 -4.12 39.36
C GLN A 229 38.25 -3.31 39.87
N GLU A 230 38.72 -2.28 39.16
CA GLU A 230 39.75 -1.35 39.61
C GLU A 230 39.31 -0.59 40.87
N ALA A 231 38.04 -0.16 40.96
CA ALA A 231 37.51 0.49 42.15
C ALA A 231 37.35 -0.47 43.33
N GLU A 232 36.93 -1.71 43.06
CA GLU A 232 36.84 -2.77 44.06
C GLU A 232 38.23 -3.23 44.51
N GLU A 233 39.20 -3.35 43.60
CA GLU A 233 40.61 -3.62 43.89
C GLU A 233 41.24 -2.45 44.62
N ALA A 234 40.92 -1.20 44.29
CA ALA A 234 41.37 -0.04 45.06
C ALA A 234 40.75 -0.03 46.46
N ARG A 235 39.47 -0.42 46.58
CA ARG A 235 38.80 -0.59 47.86
C ARG A 235 39.40 -1.76 48.64
N LYS A 236 39.69 -2.88 47.98
CA LYS A 236 40.38 -4.06 48.52
C LYS A 236 41.84 -3.78 48.81
N ARG A 237 42.53 -2.89 48.12
CA ARG A 237 43.88 -2.44 48.47
C ARG A 237 43.83 -1.55 49.69
N ARG A 238 42.90 -0.59 49.75
CA ARG A 238 42.67 0.20 50.99
C ARG A 238 42.26 -0.68 52.16
N GLN A 239 41.43 -1.70 51.89
CA GLN A 239 40.96 -2.63 52.88
C GLN A 239 42.03 -3.68 53.20
N ALA A 240 42.88 -4.08 52.27
CA ALA A 240 44.04 -4.95 52.47
C ALA A 240 45.21 -4.18 53.06
N ASP A 241 45.32 -2.86 52.94
CA ASP A 241 46.31 -2.07 53.67
C ASP A 241 45.83 -1.93 55.13
N ARG A 242 44.51 -1.81 55.35
CA ARG A 242 43.88 -1.92 56.68
C ARG A 242 43.97 -3.33 57.27
N GLU A 243 43.66 -4.33 56.45
CA GLU A 243 43.67 -5.74 56.81
C GLU A 243 45.09 -6.26 56.82
N LYS A 244 46.09 -5.73 56.12
CA LYS A 244 47.51 -6.08 56.29
C LYS A 244 48.09 -5.41 57.51
N ALA A 245 47.57 -4.24 57.91
CA ALA A 245 47.77 -3.74 59.27
C ALA A 245 47.07 -4.62 60.34
N GLU A 246 45.99 -5.35 59.97
CA GLU A 246 45.25 -6.28 60.85
C GLU A 246 45.69 -7.76 60.72
N HIS A 247 46.37 -8.13 59.65
CA HIS A 247 46.83 -9.46 59.25
C HIS A 247 48.35 -9.51 59.42
N GLU A 248 49.07 -8.39 59.53
CA GLU A 248 50.32 -8.39 60.32
C GLU A 248 50.00 -8.67 61.81
N ARG A 249 48.73 -8.53 62.22
CA ARG A 249 48.16 -9.02 63.49
C ARG A 249 47.66 -10.49 63.42
N ILE A 250 47.12 -10.95 62.28
CA ILE A 250 46.41 -12.25 62.11
C ILE A 250 47.12 -13.28 61.20
N GLN A 251 48.18 -12.94 60.46
CA GLN A 251 49.19 -13.84 59.83
C GLN A 251 50.16 -14.41 60.88
N ARG A 252 49.75 -14.34 62.15
CA ARG A 252 50.15 -15.27 63.21
C ARG A 252 49.23 -16.49 63.27
N GLU A 253 48.19 -16.55 62.44
CA GLU A 253 46.98 -17.29 62.76
C GLU A 253 46.31 -17.96 61.56
N LYS A 254 47.12 -18.56 60.67
CA LYS A 254 46.76 -19.68 59.78
C LYS A 254 46.58 -19.30 58.31
N GLU A 255 47.64 -19.58 57.56
CA GLU A 255 47.55 -20.16 56.21
C GLU A 255 46.80 -21.51 56.25
N GLU A 256 46.35 -21.99 55.09
CA GLU A 256 45.60 -23.24 54.79
C GLU A 256 44.07 -23.03 54.63
N ALA A 257 43.38 -23.29 53.51
CA ALA A 257 43.71 -23.88 52.21
C ALA A 257 42.59 -23.57 51.18
N LEU A 258 42.91 -23.65 49.88
CA LEU A 258 42.01 -23.47 48.72
C LEU A 258 41.37 -24.83 48.28
N PRO A 259 40.32 -24.82 47.42
CA PRO A 259 39.37 -25.91 47.12
C PRO A 259 39.53 -26.54 45.72
N GLU A 260 38.80 -27.63 45.40
CA GLU A 260 38.70 -28.18 44.04
C GLU A 260 37.39 -28.96 43.78
N GLN A 261 36.40 -28.38 43.08
CA GLN A 261 35.25 -29.14 42.52
C GLN A 261 34.53 -28.36 41.39
N MET A 262 35.09 -28.30 40.18
CA MET A 262 34.60 -27.43 39.09
C MET A 262 34.31 -28.13 37.74
N LYS A 263 34.15 -29.45 37.70
CA LYS A 263 34.02 -30.20 36.43
C LYS A 263 32.74 -31.00 36.22
N ILE A 264 31.74 -30.88 37.11
CA ILE A 264 30.44 -31.58 36.99
C ILE A 264 29.29 -30.64 36.57
N ASP A 265 29.47 -29.32 36.68
CA ASP A 265 28.36 -28.36 36.54
C ASP A 265 28.04 -27.95 35.09
N GLU A 266 28.98 -28.13 34.16
CA GLU A 266 28.87 -27.57 32.80
C GLU A 266 27.87 -28.32 31.90
N GLN A 267 27.62 -29.61 32.14
CA GLN A 267 26.64 -30.38 31.37
C GLN A 267 25.20 -30.22 31.90
N LYS A 268 25.01 -29.93 33.19
CA LYS A 268 23.69 -29.62 33.79
C LYS A 268 23.22 -28.21 33.45
N GLU A 269 24.14 -27.29 33.19
CA GLU A 269 23.82 -25.89 32.91
C GLU A 269 23.24 -25.67 31.49
N ALA A 270 23.65 -26.49 30.51
CA ALA A 270 23.19 -26.36 29.13
C ALA A 270 21.72 -26.80 28.96
N GLU A 271 21.32 -27.89 29.61
CA GLU A 271 19.94 -28.41 29.57
C GLU A 271 18.97 -27.51 30.36
N ALA A 272 19.43 -26.93 31.47
CA ALA A 272 18.70 -25.93 32.24
C ALA A 272 18.45 -24.64 31.46
N ARG A 273 19.33 -24.25 30.53
CA ARG A 273 19.21 -22.99 29.76
C ARG A 273 18.11 -23.03 28.69
N LEU A 274 17.82 -24.19 28.10
CA LEU A 274 16.76 -24.34 27.09
C LEU A 274 15.38 -24.33 27.73
N LYS A 275 15.19 -25.11 28.79
CA LYS A 275 13.93 -25.18 29.54
C LYS A 275 13.53 -23.82 30.15
N LYS A 276 14.53 -23.09 30.65
CA LYS A 276 14.35 -21.74 31.22
C LYS A 276 14.01 -20.67 30.17
N LYS A 277 14.24 -20.93 28.88
CA LYS A 277 13.90 -19.99 27.79
C LYS A 277 12.43 -20.14 27.39
N GLU A 278 11.93 -21.37 27.27
CA GLU A 278 10.53 -21.66 26.95
C GLU A 278 9.58 -21.22 28.07
N GLU A 279 9.92 -21.54 29.32
CA GLU A 279 9.17 -21.07 30.51
C GLU A 279 9.12 -19.54 30.60
N LYS A 280 10.19 -18.85 30.17
CA LYS A 280 10.24 -17.38 30.17
C LYS A 280 9.35 -16.77 29.10
N GLU A 281 9.28 -17.36 27.91
CA GLU A 281 8.41 -16.88 26.83
C GLU A 281 6.92 -17.12 27.14
N GLU A 282 6.59 -18.21 27.83
CA GLU A 282 5.22 -18.49 28.29
C GLU A 282 4.81 -17.57 29.44
N GLN A 283 5.68 -17.35 30.43
CA GLN A 283 5.47 -16.35 31.48
C GLN A 283 5.27 -14.94 30.92
N GLU A 284 6.01 -14.56 29.87
CA GLU A 284 5.83 -13.26 29.24
C GLU A 284 4.47 -13.11 28.55
N ARG A 285 3.92 -14.19 27.98
CA ARG A 285 2.55 -14.16 27.40
C ARG A 285 1.48 -14.05 28.47
N LEU A 286 1.61 -14.79 29.57
CA LEU A 286 0.71 -14.72 30.71
C LEU A 286 0.73 -13.34 31.38
N LEU A 287 1.92 -12.77 31.60
CA LEU A 287 2.08 -11.42 32.15
C LEU A 287 1.42 -10.34 31.28
N ARG A 288 1.49 -10.46 29.95
CA ARG A 288 0.81 -9.53 29.03
C ARG A 288 -0.72 -9.62 29.16
N PHE A 289 -1.25 -10.83 29.29
CA PHE A 289 -2.68 -11.05 29.45
C PHE A 289 -3.17 -10.53 30.81
N GLU A 290 -2.45 -10.82 31.90
CA GLU A 290 -2.75 -10.27 33.23
C GLU A 290 -2.63 -8.73 33.27
N GLU A 291 -1.66 -8.15 32.57
CA GLU A 291 -1.51 -6.69 32.49
C GLU A 291 -2.67 -6.05 31.70
N GLU A 292 -3.15 -6.68 30.64
CA GLU A 292 -4.29 -6.21 29.84
C GLU A 292 -5.61 -6.33 30.61
N GLU A 293 -5.81 -7.44 31.34
CA GLU A 293 -6.96 -7.62 32.23
C GLU A 293 -6.94 -6.62 33.40
N ARG A 294 -5.76 -6.35 33.98
CA ARG A 294 -5.62 -5.33 35.02
C ARG A 294 -5.94 -3.94 34.49
N ARG A 295 -5.49 -3.59 33.28
CA ARG A 295 -5.85 -2.32 32.64
C ARG A 295 -7.35 -2.20 32.42
N GLN A 296 -8.02 -3.26 31.96
CA GLN A 296 -9.47 -3.27 31.81
C GLN A 296 -10.20 -3.05 33.15
N LYS A 297 -9.78 -3.75 34.22
CA LYS A 297 -10.36 -3.56 35.55
C LYS A 297 -10.12 -2.15 36.10
N GLU A 298 -8.93 -1.59 35.92
CA GLU A 298 -8.61 -0.20 36.30
C GLU A 298 -9.47 0.81 35.50
N GLU A 299 -9.73 0.55 34.21
CA GLU A 299 -10.62 1.36 33.37
C GLU A 299 -12.08 1.30 33.82
N ASP A 300 -12.57 0.11 34.17
CA ASP A 300 -13.94 -0.15 34.66
C ASP A 300 -14.18 0.46 36.06
N GLU A 301 -13.22 0.34 36.97
CA GLU A 301 -13.27 1.01 38.28
C GLU A 301 -13.31 2.53 38.12
N SER A 302 -12.45 3.06 37.25
CA SER A 302 -12.47 4.50 36.93
C SER A 302 -13.80 4.93 36.30
N TYR A 303 -14.51 4.05 35.58
CA TYR A 303 -15.84 4.37 35.02
C TYR A 303 -16.87 4.51 36.12
N LYS A 304 -16.92 3.55 37.06
CA LYS A 304 -17.82 3.59 38.22
C LYS A 304 -17.59 4.86 39.05
N ASP A 305 -16.34 5.27 39.25
CA ASP A 305 -16.03 6.51 39.96
C ASP A 305 -16.58 7.75 39.24
N ALA A 306 -16.45 7.81 37.91
CA ALA A 306 -16.97 8.93 37.13
C ALA A 306 -18.51 9.02 37.19
N GLU A 307 -19.20 7.88 37.21
CA GLU A 307 -20.65 7.80 37.36
C GLU A 307 -21.11 8.19 38.76
N ILE A 308 -20.42 7.72 39.81
CA ILE A 308 -20.66 8.13 41.20
C ILE A 308 -20.47 9.65 41.35
N HIS A 309 -19.42 10.21 40.74
CA HIS A 309 -19.18 11.66 40.78
C HIS A 309 -20.25 12.46 40.03
N LYS A 310 -20.77 11.93 38.91
CA LYS A 310 -21.91 12.53 38.20
C LYS A 310 -23.14 12.55 39.09
N GLU A 311 -23.51 11.43 39.71
CA GLU A 311 -24.66 11.33 40.62
C GLU A 311 -24.51 12.22 41.85
N ALA A 312 -23.30 12.31 42.42
CA ALA A 312 -23.01 13.19 43.54
C ALA A 312 -23.14 14.67 43.16
N ALA A 313 -22.67 15.05 41.95
CA ALA A 313 -22.82 16.41 41.45
C ALA A 313 -24.30 16.75 41.15
N GLU A 314 -25.08 15.82 40.61
CA GLU A 314 -26.52 15.96 40.41
C GLU A 314 -27.27 16.16 41.74
N ARG A 315 -26.95 15.36 42.76
CA ARG A 315 -27.51 15.52 44.12
C ARG A 315 -27.17 16.89 44.71
N ALA A 316 -25.92 17.33 44.59
CA ALA A 316 -25.50 18.63 45.12
C ALA A 316 -26.20 19.81 44.41
N VAL A 317 -26.43 19.74 43.09
CA VAL A 317 -27.23 20.75 42.37
C VAL A 317 -28.65 20.78 42.93
N LYS A 318 -29.27 19.62 43.11
CA LYS A 318 -30.64 19.51 43.65
C LYS A 318 -30.74 20.06 45.07
N GLU A 319 -29.81 19.72 45.95
CA GLU A 319 -29.76 20.23 47.34
C GLU A 319 -29.64 21.76 47.37
N THR A 320 -28.79 22.35 46.52
CA THR A 320 -28.69 23.82 46.43
C THR A 320 -29.94 24.49 45.85
N ASP A 321 -30.67 23.81 44.96
CA ASP A 321 -31.94 24.29 44.42
C ASP A 321 -33.04 24.30 45.49
N ASP A 322 -33.10 23.25 46.31
CA ASP A 322 -34.01 23.15 47.44
C ASP A 322 -33.69 24.21 48.53
N GLU A 323 -32.40 24.48 48.79
CA GLU A 323 -31.97 25.54 49.73
C GLU A 323 -32.31 26.95 49.22
N LEU A 324 -32.10 27.22 47.93
CA LEU A 324 -32.49 28.49 47.30
C LEU A 324 -34.01 28.70 47.36
N ALA A 325 -34.80 27.64 47.17
CA ALA A 325 -36.26 27.70 47.31
C ALA A 325 -36.66 28.08 48.75
N ARG A 326 -36.08 27.43 49.76
CA ARG A 326 -36.33 27.75 51.18
C ARG A 326 -35.94 29.17 51.56
N LEU A 327 -34.83 29.70 51.02
CA LEU A 327 -34.43 31.08 51.27
C LEU A 327 -35.40 32.09 50.65
N ASN A 328 -35.95 31.80 49.47
CA ASN A 328 -36.96 32.65 48.85
C ASN A 328 -38.24 32.70 49.70
N GLU A 329 -38.68 31.58 50.25
CA GLU A 329 -39.82 31.55 51.18
C GLU A 329 -39.54 32.38 52.45
N GLN A 330 -38.33 32.30 53.02
CA GLN A 330 -37.96 33.08 54.21
C GLN A 330 -37.85 34.59 53.95
N LYS A 331 -37.67 35.02 52.69
CA LYS A 331 -37.68 36.44 52.32
C LYS A 331 -39.10 37.02 52.32
N GLU A 332 -40.12 36.20 52.10
CA GLU A 332 -41.52 36.59 52.16
C GLU A 332 -41.97 36.76 53.63
N GLY A 333 -41.58 37.87 54.25
CA GLY A 333 -41.97 38.22 55.62
C GLY A 333 -40.81 38.67 56.53
N ALA A 334 -39.58 38.70 56.01
CA ALA A 334 -38.42 39.20 56.74
C ALA A 334 -38.37 40.74 56.81
N ASP A 335 -37.87 41.27 57.92
CA ASP A 335 -37.56 42.70 58.10
C ASP A 335 -36.36 43.12 57.23
N ALA A 336 -36.20 44.43 56.99
CA ALA A 336 -35.22 44.95 56.02
C ALA A 336 -33.77 44.50 56.27
N ASN A 337 -33.36 44.35 57.54
CA ASN A 337 -32.02 43.87 57.88
C ASN A 337 -31.84 42.38 57.58
N ARG A 338 -32.83 41.54 57.94
CA ARG A 338 -32.81 40.10 57.65
C ARG A 338 -32.91 39.83 56.16
N LYS A 339 -33.66 40.63 55.40
CA LYS A 339 -33.74 40.55 53.94
C LYS A 339 -32.37 40.74 53.27
N LYS A 340 -31.57 41.70 53.74
CA LYS A 340 -30.21 41.93 53.22
C LYS A 340 -29.28 40.73 53.49
N GLN A 341 -29.36 40.14 54.68
CA GLN A 341 -28.59 38.93 55.01
C GLN A 341 -28.99 37.75 54.11
N LEU A 342 -30.29 37.53 53.88
CA LEU A 342 -30.80 36.50 52.99
C LEU A 342 -30.44 36.76 51.50
N GLU A 343 -30.28 38.02 51.08
CA GLU A 343 -29.80 38.38 49.74
C GLU A 343 -28.31 38.07 49.53
N ASP A 344 -27.47 38.34 50.52
CA ASP A 344 -26.05 38.00 50.47
C ASP A 344 -25.85 36.47 50.51
N GLU A 345 -26.64 35.75 51.30
CA GLU A 345 -26.65 34.29 51.35
C GLU A 345 -27.15 33.66 50.04
N GLU A 346 -28.23 34.18 49.45
CA GLU A 346 -28.70 33.75 48.14
C GLU A 346 -27.63 33.96 47.06
N ARG A 347 -26.90 35.10 47.08
CA ARG A 347 -25.81 35.37 46.15
C ARG A 347 -24.70 34.32 46.28
N ARG A 348 -24.37 33.90 47.50
CA ARG A 348 -23.39 32.84 47.77
C ARG A 348 -23.87 31.49 47.24
N LEU A 349 -25.10 31.09 47.54
CA LEU A 349 -25.67 29.82 47.07
C LEU A 349 -25.82 29.77 45.55
N ARG A 350 -26.16 30.89 44.89
CA ARG A 350 -26.13 30.98 43.42
C ARG A 350 -24.73 30.72 42.84
N GLY A 351 -23.68 31.13 43.54
CA GLY A 351 -22.29 30.80 43.20
C GLY A 351 -22.00 29.30 43.34
N VAL A 352 -22.34 28.73 44.50
CA VAL A 352 -22.14 27.31 44.80
C VAL A 352 -22.92 26.41 43.84
N ARG A 353 -24.19 26.74 43.55
CA ARG A 353 -25.02 26.06 42.55
C ARG A 353 -24.36 26.07 41.17
N ARG A 354 -23.81 27.22 40.74
CA ARG A 354 -23.10 27.34 39.45
C ARG A 354 -21.90 26.39 39.41
N ASP A 355 -21.13 26.32 40.49
CA ASP A 355 -19.97 25.44 40.58
C ASP A 355 -20.35 23.95 40.60
N HIS A 356 -21.45 23.58 41.27
CA HIS A 356 -21.98 22.22 41.21
C HIS A 356 -22.50 21.86 39.81
N HIS A 357 -23.20 22.79 39.16
CA HIS A 357 -23.68 22.62 37.80
C HIS A 357 -22.52 22.44 36.80
N HIS A 358 -21.49 23.26 36.90
CA HIS A 358 -20.28 23.13 36.08
C HIS A 358 -19.58 21.78 36.32
N ARG A 359 -19.48 21.33 37.58
CA ARG A 359 -18.92 20.02 37.92
C ARG A 359 -19.74 18.88 37.31
N ARG A 360 -21.07 18.94 37.39
CA ARG A 360 -21.97 17.95 36.78
C ARG A 360 -21.71 17.81 35.28
N ILE A 361 -21.66 18.93 34.54
CA ILE A 361 -21.42 18.92 33.09
C ILE A 361 -20.06 18.29 32.75
N ARG A 362 -19.00 18.59 33.51
CA ARG A 362 -17.68 17.97 33.31
C ARG A 362 -17.73 16.45 33.53
N TYR A 363 -18.36 15.97 34.61
CA TYR A 363 -18.48 14.53 34.86
C TYR A 363 -19.37 13.83 33.83
N GLN A 364 -20.46 14.45 33.42
CA GLN A 364 -21.33 13.93 32.36
C GLN A 364 -20.56 13.77 31.04
N LEU A 365 -19.72 14.74 30.67
CA LEU A 365 -18.85 14.63 29.50
C LEU A 365 -17.83 13.48 29.66
N LYS A 366 -17.22 13.32 30.83
CA LYS A 366 -16.31 12.19 31.11
C LYS A 366 -16.99 10.84 30.98
N VAL A 367 -18.21 10.70 31.52
CA VAL A 367 -19.02 9.48 31.38
C VAL A 367 -19.35 9.22 29.90
N ALA A 368 -19.75 10.24 29.15
CA ALA A 368 -20.07 10.11 27.72
C ALA A 368 -18.84 9.75 26.85
N ILE A 369 -17.65 10.29 27.17
CA ILE A 369 -16.40 9.92 26.47
C ILE A 369 -16.11 8.42 26.69
N LYS A 370 -16.35 7.91 27.90
CA LYS A 370 -16.09 6.52 28.25
C LYS A 370 -17.13 5.57 27.66
N SER A 371 -18.42 5.90 27.73
CA SER A 371 -19.49 5.07 27.15
C SER A 371 -19.40 4.97 25.63
N ARG A 372 -18.73 5.93 24.97
CA ARG A 372 -18.64 6.06 23.51
C ARG A 372 -20.01 6.06 22.82
N ASP A 373 -21.07 6.44 23.54
CA ASP A 373 -22.39 6.63 22.96
C ASP A 373 -22.40 7.96 22.21
N ARG A 374 -22.61 7.89 20.89
CA ARG A 374 -22.60 9.05 20.00
C ARG A 374 -23.60 10.13 20.44
N TYR A 375 -24.82 9.75 20.81
CA TYR A 375 -25.87 10.71 21.16
C TYR A 375 -25.58 11.40 22.49
N GLN A 376 -25.17 10.63 23.49
CA GLN A 376 -24.80 11.18 24.80
C GLN A 376 -23.58 12.09 24.69
N LEU A 377 -22.61 11.73 23.85
CA LEU A 377 -21.40 12.51 23.63
C LEU A 377 -21.69 13.82 22.88
N GLU A 378 -22.52 13.79 21.83
CA GLU A 378 -22.99 14.99 21.14
C GLU A 378 -23.72 15.94 22.11
N TYR A 379 -24.66 15.41 22.90
CA TYR A 379 -25.40 16.18 23.92
C TYR A 379 -24.46 16.82 24.95
N SER A 380 -23.55 16.03 25.54
CA SER A 380 -22.64 16.50 26.59
C SER A 380 -21.65 17.55 26.05
N VAL A 381 -21.20 17.42 24.79
CA VAL A 381 -20.36 18.42 24.12
C VAL A 381 -21.13 19.72 23.88
N THR A 382 -22.40 19.66 23.47
CA THR A 382 -23.24 20.86 23.30
C THR A 382 -23.47 21.57 24.64
N GLU A 383 -23.83 20.83 25.68
CA GLU A 383 -24.07 21.37 27.02
C GLU A 383 -22.79 22.02 27.60
N PHE A 384 -21.63 21.39 27.41
CA PHE A 384 -20.33 21.94 27.81
C PHE A 384 -20.00 23.26 27.11
N LYS A 385 -20.28 23.36 25.81
CA LYS A 385 -20.04 24.59 25.02
C LYS A 385 -20.99 25.71 25.40
N GLU A 386 -22.27 25.40 25.63
CA GLU A 386 -23.28 26.36 26.06
C GLU A 386 -22.98 26.95 27.44
N ALA A 387 -22.47 26.12 28.36
CA ALA A 387 -22.03 26.54 29.69
C ALA A 387 -20.72 27.34 29.70
N LYS A 388 -20.01 27.45 28.55
CA LYS A 388 -18.75 28.20 28.39
C LYS A 388 -17.67 27.83 29.43
N LEU A 389 -17.56 26.54 29.75
CA LEU A 389 -16.59 26.03 30.71
C LEU A 389 -15.17 26.04 30.12
N SER A 390 -14.16 26.26 30.97
CA SER A 390 -12.75 26.08 30.59
C SER A 390 -12.45 24.59 30.33
N ASP A 391 -11.67 24.27 29.30
CA ASP A 391 -11.28 22.90 28.93
C ASP A 391 -9.90 22.53 29.51
N ASP A 392 -9.74 22.69 30.83
CA ASP A 392 -8.44 22.49 31.50
C ASP A 392 -7.94 21.02 31.40
N ASP A 393 -8.87 20.06 31.37
CA ASP A 393 -8.61 18.62 31.33
C ASP A 393 -8.51 18.07 29.88
N MET A 394 -8.68 18.95 28.87
CA MET A 394 -8.79 18.60 27.45
C MET A 394 -9.93 17.62 27.13
N ASP A 395 -10.96 17.54 27.97
CA ASP A 395 -12.08 16.63 27.78
C ASP A 395 -12.94 17.03 26.59
N LEU A 396 -13.13 18.33 26.34
CA LEU A 396 -13.86 18.81 25.17
C LEU A 396 -13.11 18.47 23.88
N ALA A 397 -11.78 18.65 23.87
CA ALA A 397 -10.94 18.26 22.74
C ALA A 397 -10.98 16.75 22.49
N LYS A 398 -10.89 15.92 23.54
CA LYS A 398 -11.00 14.45 23.43
C LYS A 398 -12.37 14.02 22.91
N ALA A 399 -13.46 14.54 23.49
CA ALA A 399 -14.83 14.25 23.06
C ALA A 399 -15.06 14.63 21.60
N THR A 400 -14.62 15.82 21.19
CA THR A 400 -14.75 16.28 19.80
C THR A 400 -13.98 15.38 18.84
N ARG A 401 -12.75 14.98 19.21
CA ARG A 401 -11.94 14.05 18.40
C ARG A 401 -12.61 12.67 18.29
N LEU A 402 -13.19 12.16 19.38
CA LEU A 402 -13.92 10.89 19.39
C LEU A 402 -15.18 10.96 18.50
N LEU A 403 -15.96 12.04 18.57
CA LEU A 403 -17.09 12.26 17.65
C LEU A 403 -16.66 12.30 16.18
N GLN A 404 -15.55 12.97 15.87
CA GLN A 404 -15.00 12.98 14.51
C GLN A 404 -14.55 11.59 14.06
N GLN A 405 -13.97 10.79 14.95
CA GLN A 405 -13.59 9.41 14.67
C GLN A 405 -14.83 8.53 14.39
N MET A 406 -15.90 8.65 15.18
CA MET A 406 -17.16 7.93 14.96
C MET A 406 -17.81 8.34 13.64
N ALA A 407 -17.87 9.64 13.35
CA ALA A 407 -18.37 10.15 12.08
C ALA A 407 -17.53 9.68 10.88
N ALA A 408 -16.20 9.57 11.04
CA ALA A 408 -15.31 9.03 10.02
C ALA A 408 -15.59 7.53 9.77
N LYS A 409 -15.80 6.76 10.84
CA LYS A 409 -16.16 5.33 10.76
C LYS A 409 -17.49 5.15 10.05
N ASP A 410 -18.53 5.88 10.45
CA ASP A 410 -19.86 5.80 9.82
C ASP A 410 -19.80 6.23 8.35
N GLY A 411 -19.03 7.28 8.04
CA GLY A 411 -18.81 7.73 6.67
C GLY A 411 -18.10 6.69 5.81
N LEU A 412 -17.11 5.98 6.37
CA LEU A 412 -16.40 4.90 5.70
C LEU A 412 -17.32 3.70 5.47
N ASN A 413 -18.06 3.26 6.49
CA ASN A 413 -19.03 2.16 6.38
C ASN A 413 -20.11 2.47 5.35
N LYS A 414 -20.68 3.68 5.37
CA LYS A 414 -21.64 4.12 4.36
C LYS A 414 -21.05 4.09 2.95
N ALA A 415 -19.79 4.50 2.78
CA ALA A 415 -19.11 4.44 1.48
C ALA A 415 -18.86 3.00 1.01
N MET A 416 -18.55 2.08 1.94
CA MET A 416 -18.44 0.65 1.64
C MET A 416 -19.79 0.07 1.19
N SER A 417 -20.88 0.39 1.89
CA SER A 417 -22.23 -0.09 1.52
C SER A 417 -22.70 0.44 0.17
N LYS A 418 -22.34 1.68 -0.18
CA LYS A 418 -22.65 2.26 -1.51
C LYS A 418 -21.87 1.61 -2.66
N ARG A 419 -20.68 1.05 -2.37
CA ARG A 419 -19.77 0.43 -3.36
C ARG A 419 -19.38 1.36 -4.53
N GLU A 420 -19.29 2.66 -4.27
CA GLU A 420 -18.81 3.65 -5.24
C GLU A 420 -17.34 3.99 -5.01
N ILE A 421 -16.50 3.87 -6.05
CA ILE A 421 -15.04 4.08 -5.97
C ILE A 421 -14.70 5.48 -5.42
N SER A 422 -15.36 6.52 -5.91
CA SER A 422 -15.09 7.91 -5.53
C SER A 422 -15.46 8.23 -4.09
N ASP A 423 -16.59 7.70 -3.61
CA ASP A 423 -17.05 7.91 -2.23
C ASP A 423 -16.12 7.17 -1.26
N LEU A 424 -15.70 5.96 -1.62
CA LEU A 424 -14.78 5.15 -0.81
C LEU A 424 -13.39 5.80 -0.70
N GLU A 425 -12.82 6.27 -1.81
CA GLU A 425 -11.55 7.00 -1.81
C GLU A 425 -11.60 8.29 -0.97
N ARG A 426 -12.71 9.02 -1.05
CA ARG A 426 -12.93 10.24 -0.26
C ARG A 426 -13.02 9.93 1.23
N ALA A 427 -13.79 8.92 1.61
CA ALA A 427 -13.92 8.49 3.00
C ALA A 427 -12.58 8.02 3.58
N MET A 428 -11.83 7.18 2.85
CA MET A 428 -10.49 6.76 3.25
C MET A 428 -9.55 7.95 3.42
N THR A 429 -9.55 8.90 2.47
CA THR A 429 -8.72 10.12 2.56
C THR A 429 -9.07 10.97 3.76
N PHE A 430 -10.36 11.06 4.13
CA PHE A 430 -10.80 11.75 5.34
C PHE A 430 -10.25 11.08 6.61
N VAL A 431 -10.27 9.74 6.70
CA VAL A 431 -9.67 8.99 7.82
C VAL A 431 -8.16 9.28 7.92
N ARG A 432 -7.43 9.25 6.79
CA ARG A 432 -5.98 9.55 6.76
C ARG A 432 -5.67 10.97 7.20
N LYS A 433 -6.38 11.96 6.65
CA LYS A 433 -6.16 13.39 6.92
C LYS A 433 -6.36 13.75 8.39
N ASN A 434 -7.28 13.09 9.08
CA ASN A 434 -7.55 13.33 10.50
C ASN A 434 -6.74 12.42 11.44
N GLY A 435 -5.85 11.57 10.91
CA GLY A 435 -4.99 10.70 11.72
C GLY A 435 -5.74 9.59 12.46
N PHE A 436 -6.83 9.07 11.87
CA PHE A 436 -7.63 7.99 12.44
C PHE A 436 -7.24 6.59 11.91
N GLU A 437 -6.15 6.47 11.13
CA GLU A 437 -5.74 5.22 10.49
C GLU A 437 -5.52 4.07 11.48
N THR A 438 -4.84 4.34 12.61
CA THR A 438 -4.58 3.31 13.63
C THR A 438 -5.86 2.83 14.28
N ALA A 439 -6.75 3.77 14.62
CA ALA A 439 -7.98 3.49 15.35
C ALA A 439 -9.07 2.81 14.48
N LEU A 440 -9.02 3.02 13.16
CA LEU A 440 -9.93 2.42 12.17
C LEU A 440 -9.18 1.48 11.22
N SER A 441 -8.13 0.81 11.72
CA SER A 441 -7.22 0.00 10.88
C SER A 441 -7.94 -1.18 10.22
N ARG A 442 -8.85 -1.86 10.94
CA ARG A 442 -9.66 -2.97 10.42
C ARG A 442 -10.58 -2.49 9.29
N GLU A 443 -11.34 -1.44 9.51
CA GLU A 443 -12.26 -0.86 8.52
C GLU A 443 -11.51 -0.31 7.31
N MET A 444 -10.35 0.32 7.52
CA MET A 444 -9.48 0.81 6.44
C MET A 444 -8.93 -0.31 5.56
N LEU A 445 -8.55 -1.45 6.15
CA LEU A 445 -8.13 -2.63 5.40
C LEU A 445 -9.29 -3.20 4.57
N ALA A 446 -10.47 -3.37 5.18
CA ALA A 446 -11.67 -3.84 4.50
C ALA A 446 -12.05 -2.92 3.31
N ALA A 447 -12.07 -1.60 3.55
CA ALA A 447 -12.29 -0.58 2.51
C ALA A 447 -11.24 -0.66 1.39
N GLN A 448 -9.96 -0.86 1.73
CA GLN A 448 -8.89 -0.98 0.72
C GLN A 448 -9.04 -2.23 -0.14
N HIS A 449 -9.45 -3.36 0.45
CA HIS A 449 -9.75 -4.58 -0.29
C HIS A 449 -10.95 -4.41 -1.22
N LEU A 450 -12.04 -3.82 -0.72
CA LEU A 450 -13.22 -3.49 -1.52
C LEU A 450 -12.88 -2.55 -2.68
N LEU A 451 -12.11 -1.49 -2.42
CA LEU A 451 -11.66 -0.54 -3.46
C LEU A 451 -10.87 -1.24 -4.57
N ASN A 452 -9.95 -2.15 -4.21
CA ASN A 452 -9.16 -2.90 -5.17
C ASN A 452 -10.03 -3.84 -6.03
N ARG A 453 -11.05 -4.45 -5.42
CA ARG A 453 -12.03 -5.30 -6.12
C ARG A 453 -12.88 -4.49 -7.10
N LEU A 454 -13.45 -3.36 -6.66
CA LEU A 454 -14.24 -2.47 -7.52
C LEU A 454 -13.41 -1.94 -8.70
N ARG A 455 -12.16 -1.51 -8.46
CA ARG A 455 -11.24 -1.09 -9.54
C ARG A 455 -10.88 -2.23 -10.50
N ARG A 456 -10.81 -3.48 -10.03
CA ARG A 456 -10.61 -4.66 -10.89
C ARG A 456 -11.84 -4.88 -11.77
N LEU A 457 -13.04 -4.86 -11.20
CA LEU A 457 -14.29 -5.01 -11.95
C LEU A 457 -14.44 -3.91 -13.00
N GLU A 458 -14.17 -2.66 -12.64
CA GLU A 458 -14.28 -1.53 -13.57
C GLU A 458 -13.31 -1.68 -14.75
N ARG A 459 -12.08 -2.16 -14.50
CA ARG A 459 -11.13 -2.47 -15.57
C ARG A 459 -11.65 -3.57 -16.50
N ILE A 460 -12.21 -4.64 -15.94
CA ILE A 460 -12.76 -5.75 -16.74
C ILE A 460 -13.97 -5.28 -17.56
N ARG A 461 -14.82 -4.40 -17.01
CA ARG A 461 -15.91 -3.76 -17.77
C ARG A 461 -15.35 -3.00 -18.98
N HIS A 462 -14.29 -2.22 -18.79
CA HIS A 462 -13.62 -1.55 -19.90
C HIS A 462 -13.03 -2.54 -20.92
N GLU A 463 -12.40 -3.64 -20.48
CA GLU A 463 -11.89 -4.69 -21.36
C GLU A 463 -13.02 -5.35 -22.21
N ILE A 464 -14.21 -5.55 -21.64
CA ILE A 464 -15.40 -6.05 -22.38
C ILE A 464 -15.94 -5.00 -23.36
N LEU A 465 -15.98 -3.73 -22.95
CA LEU A 465 -16.44 -2.64 -23.79
C LEU A 465 -15.53 -2.47 -25.02
N GLU A 466 -14.21 -2.51 -24.80
CA GLU A 466 -13.17 -2.39 -25.83
C GLU A 466 -12.97 -3.67 -26.66
N LEU A 467 -13.58 -4.79 -26.27
CA LEU A 467 -13.48 -6.05 -27.01
C LEU A 467 -13.86 -5.83 -28.47
N LYS A 468 -13.07 -6.32 -29.44
CA LYS A 468 -13.38 -6.12 -30.86
C LYS A 468 -14.60 -6.96 -31.27
N GLN A 469 -15.47 -6.42 -32.13
CA GLN A 469 -16.61 -7.20 -32.65
C GLN A 469 -16.16 -8.44 -33.42
N ALA A 470 -15.01 -8.37 -34.11
CA ALA A 470 -14.40 -9.52 -34.77
C ALA A 470 -14.11 -10.68 -33.80
N THR A 471 -13.70 -10.39 -32.57
CA THR A 471 -13.43 -11.41 -31.54
C THR A 471 -14.73 -12.08 -31.06
N VAL A 472 -15.83 -11.33 -30.95
CA VAL A 472 -17.15 -11.92 -30.65
C VAL A 472 -17.66 -12.76 -31.83
N ALA A 473 -17.42 -12.29 -33.07
CA ALA A 473 -17.76 -13.02 -34.28
C ALA A 473 -16.94 -14.32 -34.43
N GLU A 474 -15.68 -14.34 -33.99
CA GLU A 474 -14.83 -15.54 -33.92
C GLU A 474 -15.43 -16.59 -32.99
N ILE A 475 -15.81 -16.21 -31.76
CA ILE A 475 -16.48 -17.13 -30.83
C ILE A 475 -17.76 -17.67 -31.47
N ARG A 476 -18.55 -16.80 -32.10
CA ARG A 476 -19.80 -17.22 -32.76
C ARG A 476 -19.56 -18.14 -33.96
N SER A 477 -18.46 -18.00 -34.69
CA SER A 477 -18.24 -18.72 -35.95
C SER A 477 -17.78 -20.17 -35.78
N TYR A 478 -17.44 -20.62 -34.57
CA TYR A 478 -17.08 -22.01 -34.34
C TYR A 478 -18.22 -22.95 -34.69
N GLN A 479 -18.01 -23.82 -35.69
CA GLN A 479 -18.96 -24.88 -36.03
C GLN A 479 -18.94 -26.00 -34.97
N SER A 480 -17.75 -26.28 -34.42
CA SER A 480 -17.51 -27.19 -33.31
C SER A 480 -16.55 -26.50 -32.34
N PRO A 481 -17.04 -25.95 -31.22
CA PRO A 481 -16.22 -25.16 -30.31
C PRO A 481 -15.23 -26.06 -29.56
N PRO A 482 -14.02 -25.57 -29.25
CA PRO A 482 -13.19 -26.23 -28.24
C PRO A 482 -13.97 -26.37 -26.92
N PRO A 483 -13.90 -27.52 -26.22
CA PRO A 483 -14.66 -27.75 -24.99
C PRO A 483 -14.44 -26.68 -23.91
N ILE A 484 -13.23 -26.12 -23.85
CA ILE A 484 -12.85 -25.03 -22.95
C ILE A 484 -13.66 -23.77 -23.27
N VAL A 485 -13.74 -23.39 -24.54
CA VAL A 485 -14.55 -22.23 -24.98
C VAL A 485 -16.02 -22.44 -24.64
N HIS A 486 -16.57 -23.62 -24.92
CA HIS A 486 -17.96 -23.93 -24.60
C HIS A 486 -18.22 -23.81 -23.09
N THR A 487 -17.36 -24.39 -22.25
CA THR A 487 -17.46 -24.32 -20.78
C THR A 487 -17.45 -22.88 -20.27
N VAL A 488 -16.55 -22.04 -20.79
CA VAL A 488 -16.46 -20.61 -20.43
C VAL A 488 -17.74 -19.86 -20.81
N MET A 489 -18.25 -20.09 -22.02
CA MET A 489 -19.47 -19.43 -22.48
C MET A 489 -20.72 -19.91 -21.72
N THR A 490 -20.81 -21.19 -21.39
CA THR A 490 -21.86 -21.74 -20.52
C THR A 490 -21.86 -21.09 -19.14
N ALA A 491 -20.70 -20.97 -18.49
CA ALA A 491 -20.58 -20.28 -17.21
C ALA A 491 -20.95 -18.78 -17.32
N THR A 492 -20.54 -18.13 -18.41
CA THR A 492 -20.86 -16.72 -18.69
C THR A 492 -22.37 -16.51 -18.80
N PHE A 493 -23.07 -17.32 -19.61
CA PHE A 493 -24.52 -17.19 -19.76
C PHE A 493 -25.30 -17.64 -18.53
N LEU A 494 -24.78 -18.59 -17.75
CA LEU A 494 -25.34 -18.97 -16.46
C LEU A 494 -25.37 -17.77 -15.50
N LEU A 495 -24.27 -17.01 -15.40
CA LEU A 495 -24.22 -15.77 -14.63
C LEU A 495 -25.17 -14.69 -15.18
N LEU A 496 -25.40 -14.65 -16.49
CA LEU A 496 -26.35 -13.72 -17.11
C LEU A 496 -27.83 -14.14 -16.92
N GLY A 497 -28.10 -15.22 -16.17
CA GLY A 497 -29.45 -15.68 -15.82
C GLY A 497 -30.04 -16.75 -16.73
N HIS A 498 -29.25 -17.32 -17.65
CA HIS A 498 -29.69 -18.47 -18.45
C HIS A 498 -29.57 -19.78 -17.69
N LYS A 499 -30.43 -20.75 -18.02
CA LYS A 499 -30.34 -22.08 -17.42
C LYS A 499 -29.24 -22.87 -18.12
N GLU A 500 -28.51 -23.70 -17.36
CA GLU A 500 -27.44 -24.54 -17.90
C GLU A 500 -27.93 -25.46 -19.04
N ARG A 501 -29.20 -25.89 -19.00
CA ARG A 501 -29.84 -26.66 -20.09
C ARG A 501 -29.95 -25.93 -21.43
N GLU A 502 -30.08 -24.60 -21.42
CA GLU A 502 -30.18 -23.71 -22.60
C GLU A 502 -28.81 -23.40 -23.23
N THR A 503 -27.75 -23.88 -22.59
CA THR A 503 -26.36 -23.70 -23.03
C THR A 503 -25.66 -25.04 -23.22
N LYS A 504 -26.44 -26.13 -23.24
CA LYS A 504 -25.94 -27.50 -23.46
C LYS A 504 -25.61 -27.74 -24.93
N ASP A 505 -26.44 -27.25 -25.85
CA ASP A 505 -26.13 -27.26 -27.29
C ASP A 505 -25.39 -25.96 -27.65
N TRP A 506 -24.29 -26.11 -28.38
CA TRP A 506 -23.51 -24.97 -28.86
C TRP A 506 -24.32 -24.06 -29.80
N LYS A 507 -25.25 -24.61 -30.59
CA LYS A 507 -26.10 -23.79 -31.47
C LYS A 507 -26.94 -22.77 -30.70
N GLU A 508 -27.42 -23.16 -29.51
CA GLU A 508 -28.15 -22.26 -28.62
C GLU A 508 -27.22 -21.16 -28.08
N VAL A 509 -26.00 -21.53 -27.67
CA VAL A 509 -24.96 -20.57 -27.25
C VAL A 509 -24.62 -19.59 -28.39
N GLN A 510 -24.44 -20.07 -29.62
CA GLN A 510 -24.18 -19.21 -30.79
C GLN A 510 -25.33 -18.22 -31.04
N ALA A 511 -26.58 -18.65 -30.88
CA ALA A 511 -27.74 -17.78 -31.00
C ALA A 511 -27.74 -16.69 -29.92
N LEU A 512 -27.38 -17.03 -28.67
CA LEU A 512 -27.23 -16.08 -27.57
C LEU A 512 -26.08 -15.08 -27.80
N VAL A 513 -24.91 -15.54 -28.25
CA VAL A 513 -23.76 -14.68 -28.60
C VAL A 513 -24.11 -13.74 -29.76
N GLY A 514 -24.93 -14.22 -30.70
CA GLY A 514 -25.35 -13.48 -31.89
C GLY A 514 -26.42 -12.40 -31.65
N LYS A 515 -27.01 -12.31 -30.45
CA LYS A 515 -27.98 -11.26 -30.13
C LYS A 515 -27.33 -9.87 -30.18
N THR A 516 -28.07 -8.87 -30.65
CA THR A 516 -27.62 -7.49 -30.81
C THR A 516 -28.45 -6.52 -29.95
N GLY A 517 -28.00 -5.26 -29.83
CA GLY A 517 -28.74 -4.23 -29.09
C GLY A 517 -28.72 -4.44 -27.57
N LYS A 518 -29.90 -4.30 -26.93
CA LYS A 518 -30.09 -4.49 -25.47
C LYS A 518 -29.71 -5.90 -25.02
N GLU A 519 -29.97 -6.88 -25.87
CA GLU A 519 -29.71 -8.29 -25.61
C GLU A 519 -28.28 -8.73 -25.97
N SER A 520 -27.44 -7.81 -26.44
CA SER A 520 -26.06 -8.17 -26.81
C SER A 520 -25.26 -8.62 -25.60
N LEU A 521 -24.44 -9.66 -25.80
CA LEU A 521 -23.60 -10.27 -24.76
C LEU A 521 -22.80 -9.21 -24.00
N LYS A 522 -22.12 -8.31 -24.72
CA LYS A 522 -21.32 -7.23 -24.11
C LYS A 522 -22.15 -6.35 -23.19
N ARG A 523 -23.32 -5.90 -23.66
CA ARG A 523 -24.16 -4.98 -22.90
C ARG A 523 -24.69 -5.64 -21.63
N ARG A 524 -25.12 -6.90 -21.73
CA ARG A 524 -25.57 -7.66 -20.56
C ARG A 524 -24.44 -7.89 -19.55
N CYS A 525 -23.21 -8.15 -20.00
CA CYS A 525 -22.04 -8.24 -19.11
C CYS A 525 -21.70 -6.90 -18.42
N LEU A 526 -21.97 -5.77 -19.06
CA LEU A 526 -21.74 -4.44 -18.49
C LEU A 526 -22.83 -4.02 -17.50
N GLU A 527 -24.10 -4.36 -17.80
CA GLU A 527 -25.28 -4.00 -17.00
C GLU A 527 -25.49 -4.97 -15.82
N LEU A 528 -24.87 -6.15 -15.82
CA LEU A 528 -24.99 -7.10 -14.70
C LEU A 528 -24.32 -6.55 -13.44
N ASP A 529 -25.08 -6.49 -12.36
CA ASP A 529 -24.58 -6.19 -11.02
C ASP A 529 -24.34 -7.47 -10.21
N ALA A 530 -23.16 -7.58 -9.61
CA ALA A 530 -22.76 -8.75 -8.84
C ALA A 530 -23.62 -8.95 -7.58
N SER A 531 -24.18 -7.87 -7.05
CA SER A 531 -25.07 -7.91 -5.87
C SER A 531 -26.40 -8.61 -6.15
N THR A 532 -26.83 -8.65 -7.42
CA THR A 532 -28.11 -9.25 -7.83
C THR A 532 -27.99 -10.74 -8.14
N LEU A 533 -26.76 -11.29 -8.16
CA LEU A 533 -26.51 -12.69 -8.49
C LEU A 533 -26.82 -13.59 -7.30
N GLN A 534 -27.54 -14.68 -7.58
CA GLN A 534 -27.77 -15.72 -6.59
C GLN A 534 -26.50 -16.54 -6.37
N ASP A 535 -26.26 -16.86 -5.11
CA ASP A 535 -25.04 -17.51 -4.68
C ASP A 535 -24.90 -18.94 -5.23
N THR A 536 -26.02 -19.64 -5.35
CA THR A 536 -26.10 -20.96 -5.98
C THR A 536 -25.64 -20.95 -7.44
N ILE A 537 -25.96 -19.87 -8.18
CA ILE A 537 -25.55 -19.68 -9.57
C ILE A 537 -24.06 -19.40 -9.64
N ALA A 538 -23.54 -18.52 -8.76
CA ALA A 538 -22.12 -18.19 -8.69
C ALA A 538 -21.27 -19.42 -8.36
N ARG A 539 -21.65 -20.23 -7.36
CA ARG A 539 -20.94 -21.48 -7.00
C ARG A 539 -21.00 -22.53 -8.11
N ARG A 540 -22.13 -22.62 -8.83
CA ARG A 540 -22.23 -23.52 -10.00
C ARG A 540 -21.30 -23.08 -11.12
N ALA A 541 -21.26 -21.79 -11.45
CA ALA A 541 -20.34 -21.24 -12.43
C ALA A 541 -18.87 -21.42 -12.00
N GLN A 542 -18.57 -21.26 -10.71
CA GLN A 542 -17.25 -21.51 -10.13
C GLN A 542 -16.81 -22.96 -10.35
N LYS A 543 -17.71 -23.94 -10.17
CA LYS A 543 -17.42 -25.35 -10.40
C LYS A 543 -17.13 -25.68 -11.87
N LEU A 544 -17.75 -24.95 -12.80
CA LEU A 544 -17.47 -25.09 -14.23
C LEU A 544 -16.10 -24.53 -14.58
N LEU A 545 -15.77 -23.34 -14.06
CA LEU A 545 -14.53 -22.64 -14.38
C LEU A 545 -13.31 -23.13 -13.59
N GLY A 546 -13.49 -23.68 -12.39
CA GLY A 546 -12.40 -24.10 -11.50
C GLY A 546 -11.56 -25.28 -12.02
N LYS A 547 -11.94 -25.87 -13.16
CA LYS A 547 -11.17 -26.89 -13.86
C LYS A 547 -10.22 -26.32 -14.91
N LEU A 548 -10.25 -25.01 -15.15
CA LEU A 548 -9.57 -24.34 -16.25
C LEU A 548 -8.58 -23.32 -15.71
N GLU A 549 -7.42 -23.23 -16.34
CA GLU A 549 -6.46 -22.17 -16.07
C GLU A 549 -6.57 -21.04 -17.11
N LEU A 550 -6.32 -19.79 -16.69
CA LEU A 550 -6.45 -18.62 -17.58
C LEU A 550 -5.55 -18.73 -18.83
N ASP A 551 -4.33 -19.23 -18.67
CA ASP A 551 -3.38 -19.33 -19.77
C ASP A 551 -3.84 -20.36 -20.81
N GLU A 552 -4.42 -21.50 -20.38
CA GLU A 552 -5.02 -22.49 -21.28
C GLU A 552 -6.18 -21.92 -22.11
N VAL A 553 -7.07 -21.14 -21.46
CA VAL A 553 -8.19 -20.49 -22.15
C VAL A 553 -7.65 -19.47 -23.17
N ARG A 554 -6.63 -18.70 -22.79
CA ARG A 554 -6.04 -17.65 -23.63
C ARG A 554 -5.32 -18.21 -24.86
N ASP A 555 -4.63 -19.33 -24.71
CA ASP A 555 -3.92 -19.97 -25.81
C ASP A 555 -4.88 -20.54 -26.88
N ILE A 556 -6.10 -20.89 -26.48
CA ILE A 556 -7.16 -21.38 -27.39
C ILE A 556 -7.96 -20.22 -28.00
N SER A 557 -8.40 -19.26 -27.19
CA SER A 557 -9.19 -18.12 -27.66
C SER A 557 -9.04 -16.90 -26.75
N ALA A 558 -8.46 -15.83 -27.29
CA ALA A 558 -8.34 -14.54 -26.60
C ALA A 558 -9.71 -13.95 -26.21
N GLY A 559 -10.73 -14.19 -27.04
CA GLY A 559 -12.10 -13.79 -26.76
C GLY A 559 -12.68 -14.52 -25.56
N ALA A 560 -12.56 -15.85 -25.53
CA ALA A 560 -13.02 -16.65 -24.40
C ALA A 560 -12.29 -16.28 -23.11
N ALA A 561 -10.98 -16.00 -23.16
CA ALA A 561 -10.21 -15.58 -21.99
C ALA A 561 -10.75 -14.29 -21.37
N THR A 562 -11.24 -13.34 -22.17
CA THR A 562 -11.86 -12.10 -21.67
C THR A 562 -13.12 -12.41 -20.86
N PHE A 563 -13.99 -13.30 -21.37
CA PHE A 563 -15.20 -13.72 -20.65
C PHE A 563 -14.89 -14.60 -19.44
N PHE A 564 -13.84 -15.42 -19.48
CA PHE A 564 -13.37 -16.19 -18.32
C PHE A 564 -12.95 -15.28 -17.17
N VAL A 565 -12.12 -14.26 -17.45
CA VAL A 565 -11.68 -13.28 -16.44
C VAL A 565 -12.87 -12.53 -15.87
N TRP A 566 -13.83 -12.14 -16.71
CA TRP A 566 -15.06 -11.50 -16.27
C TRP A 566 -15.91 -12.40 -15.38
N ALA A 567 -16.21 -13.62 -15.82
CA ALA A 567 -17.05 -14.54 -15.07
C ALA A 567 -16.41 -14.86 -13.70
N THR A 568 -15.10 -15.09 -13.66
CA THR A 568 -14.36 -15.33 -12.41
C THR A 568 -14.44 -14.12 -11.48
N ALA A 569 -14.29 -12.90 -12.00
CA ALA A 569 -14.40 -11.69 -11.18
C ALA A 569 -15.83 -11.46 -10.66
N MET A 570 -16.87 -11.77 -11.43
CA MET A 570 -18.26 -11.71 -10.97
C MET A 570 -18.53 -12.74 -9.87
N ILE A 571 -18.05 -13.97 -10.03
CA ILE A 571 -18.16 -15.04 -9.02
C ILE A 571 -17.47 -14.63 -7.72
N GLU A 572 -16.21 -14.20 -7.79
CA GLU A 572 -15.47 -13.72 -6.61
C GLU A 572 -16.22 -12.58 -5.91
N GLU A 573 -16.81 -11.67 -6.69
CA GLU A 573 -17.53 -10.52 -6.14
C GLU A 573 -18.79 -10.92 -5.38
N THR A 574 -19.60 -11.80 -5.97
CA THR A 574 -20.83 -12.32 -5.36
C THR A 574 -20.51 -13.09 -4.08
N LEU A 575 -19.60 -14.08 -4.14
CA LEU A 575 -19.30 -14.96 -3.01
C LEU A 575 -18.67 -14.23 -1.82
N SER A 576 -17.90 -13.17 -2.07
CA SER A 576 -17.28 -12.42 -0.97
C SER A 576 -18.24 -11.45 -0.27
N THR A 577 -19.44 -11.25 -0.81
CA THR A 577 -20.46 -10.39 -0.18
C THR A 577 -21.21 -11.16 0.92
N GLU A 578 -21.34 -12.50 0.79
CA GLU A 578 -21.94 -13.32 1.85
C GLU A 578 -21.06 -13.42 3.10
N THR A 579 -19.74 -13.50 2.93
CA THR A 579 -18.81 -13.66 4.06
C THR A 579 -18.81 -12.46 5.01
N SER A 580 -19.12 -11.25 4.53
CA SER A 580 -19.23 -10.08 5.40
C SER A 580 -20.49 -10.09 6.26
N ASP A 581 -21.58 -10.69 5.78
CA ASP A 581 -22.88 -10.64 6.47
C ASP A 581 -22.95 -11.63 7.64
N PHE A 582 -22.15 -12.70 7.63
CA PHE A 582 -22.07 -13.67 8.73
C PHE A 582 -21.20 -13.21 9.90
N GLU A 583 -20.12 -12.44 9.67
CA GLU A 583 -19.21 -12.01 10.74
C GLU A 583 -19.79 -10.90 11.63
N GLU A 584 -20.77 -10.12 11.15
CA GLU A 584 -21.41 -9.08 11.96
C GLU A 584 -22.48 -9.63 12.93
N GLY A 585 -22.95 -10.87 12.73
CA GLY A 585 -24.02 -11.48 13.53
C GLY A 585 -23.58 -12.13 14.85
N GLU A 586 -22.34 -12.60 14.96
CA GLU A 586 -21.88 -13.35 16.14
C GLU A 586 -21.24 -12.48 17.24
N GLY A 587 -20.97 -11.19 16.97
CA GLY A 587 -20.24 -10.31 17.87
C GLY A 587 -21.06 -9.51 18.90
N ASN A 588 -22.40 -9.51 18.82
CA ASN A 588 -23.27 -8.63 19.63
C ASN A 588 -24.17 -9.35 20.65
N ASN A 589 -23.96 -10.64 20.89
CA ASN A 589 -24.61 -11.38 21.97
C ASN A 589 -23.58 -11.91 22.97
N GLN A 590 -22.97 -11.00 23.75
CA GLN A 590 -22.46 -11.32 25.08
C GLN A 590 -23.09 -10.32 26.07
N PRO A 591 -23.74 -10.81 27.15
CA PRO A 591 -24.46 -9.99 28.12
C PRO A 591 -23.56 -9.12 28.98
#